data_AF-A0A2D9T9M1-F1
#
_entry.id   AF-A0A2D9T9M1-F1
#
_cell.length_a   1.000
_cell.length_b   1.000
_cell.length_c   1.000
_cell.angle_alpha   90.00
_cell.angle_beta   90.00
_cell.angle_gamma   90.00
#
_symmetry.space_group_name_H-M   'P 1'
#
loop_
_entity.id
_entity.type
_entity.pdbx_description
1 polymer ?
#
loop_
_entity_poly.entity_id
_entity_poly.type
_entity_poly.pdbx_seq_one_letter_code
_entity_poly.pdbx_strand_id
1 'polypeptide(L)'
;MLRPSTVLALVLLALAGCGTVDLGDNFVPPDLVLDEDFFYCRIQPEVIGPQTCASGAAGDGGACHSNRSALRLDPVAETVPAPACDGDVLLGTPPPEYERNLEALRFTVQSDPLSSPLYRRPLALDSHPRMIFDESSPEADLIVQWILTGGS
;
A
#
# COMPACT_ATOMS: atom_id res chain seq x y z
N MET A 1 -54.64 -55.38 -19.92
CA MET A 1 -54.31 -55.89 -18.57
C MET A 1 -53.65 -54.76 -17.78
N LEU A 2 -54.13 -54.48 -16.56
CA LEU A 2 -53.73 -53.35 -15.71
C LEU A 2 -52.51 -53.68 -14.82
N ARG A 3 -51.52 -52.74 -14.80
CA ARG A 3 -50.73 -52.13 -13.68
C ARG A 3 -50.02 -53.07 -12.66
N PRO A 4 -49.13 -52.64 -11.71
CA PRO A 4 -48.70 -51.28 -11.28
C PRO A 4 -47.18 -51.15 -10.92
N SER A 5 -46.72 -49.93 -10.56
CA SER A 5 -45.80 -49.59 -9.43
C SER A 5 -45.33 -48.13 -9.63
N THR A 6 -45.91 -47.09 -9.01
CA THR A 6 -45.56 -46.57 -7.66
C THR A 6 -44.06 -46.72 -7.39
N VAL A 7 -43.21 -45.69 -7.41
CA VAL A 7 -43.12 -44.57 -6.45
C VAL A 7 -42.04 -43.63 -7.02
N LEU A 8 -42.29 -42.32 -7.13
CA LEU A 8 -41.31 -41.31 -6.69
C LEU A 8 -41.99 -39.94 -6.58
N ALA A 9 -42.22 -39.56 -5.32
CA ALA A 9 -42.64 -38.24 -4.92
C ALA A 9 -41.41 -37.30 -4.80
N LEU A 10 -41.67 -35.99 -4.83
CA LEU A 10 -40.77 -34.88 -4.52
C LEU A 10 -39.55 -34.67 -5.44
N VAL A 11 -39.64 -33.75 -6.41
CA VAL A 11 -38.62 -32.69 -6.66
C VAL A 11 -39.27 -31.58 -7.52
N LEU A 12 -40.10 -30.70 -6.95
CA LEU A 12 -40.62 -29.52 -7.69
C LEU A 12 -40.63 -28.22 -6.86
N LEU A 13 -39.79 -28.14 -5.83
CA LEU A 13 -39.49 -26.88 -5.13
C LEU A 13 -37.97 -26.64 -5.12
N ALA A 14 -37.43 -26.01 -6.17
CA ALA A 14 -36.07 -25.44 -6.15
C ALA A 14 -35.82 -24.35 -7.22
N LEU A 15 -36.86 -23.69 -7.76
CA LEU A 15 -36.70 -22.61 -8.76
C LEU A 15 -36.77 -21.21 -8.15
N ALA A 16 -36.28 -21.05 -6.92
CA ALA A 16 -36.12 -19.75 -6.30
C ALA A 16 -34.74 -19.66 -5.66
N GLY A 17 -33.76 -19.19 -6.42
CA GLY A 17 -32.43 -18.95 -5.88
C GLY A 17 -31.36 -18.81 -6.95
N CYS A 18 -31.11 -17.55 -7.32
CA CYS A 18 -29.85 -16.93 -7.73
C CYS A 18 -30.10 -15.96 -8.89
N GLY A 19 -30.71 -14.82 -8.57
CA GLY A 19 -30.50 -13.63 -9.39
C GLY A 19 -29.04 -13.24 -9.20
N THR A 20 -28.19 -13.58 -10.16
CA THR A 20 -26.85 -13.00 -10.24
C THR A 20 -27.03 -11.55 -10.65
N VAL A 21 -26.72 -10.61 -9.76
CA VAL A 21 -26.59 -9.20 -10.15
C VAL A 21 -25.34 -9.11 -11.00
N ASP A 22 -25.50 -8.84 -12.29
CA ASP A 22 -24.41 -8.48 -13.19
C ASP A 22 -23.91 -7.09 -12.75
N LEU A 23 -22.77 -7.05 -12.05
CA LEU A 23 -22.15 -5.81 -11.60
C LEU A 23 -21.45 -5.05 -12.74
N GLY A 24 -21.41 -5.61 -13.96
CA GLY A 24 -20.68 -5.08 -15.09
C GLY A 24 -19.16 -5.08 -14.89
N ASP A 25 -18.41 -5.03 -15.99
CA ASP A 25 -16.94 -5.06 -16.00
C ASP A 25 -16.26 -3.76 -15.50
N ASN A 26 -17.00 -2.85 -14.85
CA ASN A 26 -16.47 -1.56 -14.40
C ASN A 26 -15.96 -1.62 -12.95
N PHE A 27 -15.01 -2.53 -12.69
CA PHE A 27 -14.11 -2.36 -11.55
C PHE A 27 -13.12 -1.24 -11.91
N VAL A 28 -13.53 0.00 -11.69
CA VAL A 28 -12.58 1.11 -11.55
C VAL A 28 -12.08 1.00 -10.11
N PRO A 29 -10.79 0.63 -9.87
CA PRO A 29 -10.24 0.73 -8.53
C PRO A 29 -10.45 2.17 -8.06
N PRO A 30 -10.90 2.39 -6.81
CA PRO A 30 -10.94 3.76 -6.30
C PRO A 30 -9.55 4.37 -6.49
N ASP A 31 -9.49 5.56 -7.09
CA ASP A 31 -8.24 6.30 -7.21
C ASP A 31 -7.72 6.50 -5.79
N LEU A 32 -6.60 5.87 -5.46
CA LEU A 32 -5.94 6.04 -4.18
C LEU A 32 -5.48 7.50 -4.08
N VAL A 33 -6.11 8.28 -3.20
CA VAL A 33 -5.75 9.69 -2.97
C VAL A 33 -4.80 9.75 -1.79
N LEU A 34 -3.51 9.57 -2.02
CA LEU A 34 -2.52 9.66 -0.94
C LEU A 34 -2.48 11.06 -0.33
N ASP A 35 -2.56 11.13 1.00
CA ASP A 35 -2.39 12.36 1.76
C ASP A 35 -0.94 12.84 1.63
N GLU A 36 -0.72 13.89 0.84
CA GLU A 36 0.61 14.42 0.58
C GLU A 36 1.23 15.04 1.84
N ASP A 37 0.43 15.77 2.64
CA ASP A 37 0.92 16.44 3.84
C ASP A 37 1.39 15.39 4.85
N PHE A 38 0.61 14.32 5.03
CA PHE A 38 1.03 13.19 5.87
C PHE A 38 2.32 12.55 5.36
N PHE A 39 2.49 12.43 4.04
CA PHE A 39 3.74 11.92 3.48
C PHE A 39 4.92 12.83 3.83
N TYR A 40 4.79 14.14 3.62
CA TYR A 40 5.86 15.10 3.85
C TYR A 40 6.21 15.25 5.33
N CYS A 41 5.22 15.20 6.21
CA CYS A 41 5.37 15.40 7.64
C CYS A 41 5.77 14.13 8.38
N ARG A 42 5.32 12.95 7.94
CA ARG A 42 5.47 11.70 8.69
C ARG A 42 6.26 10.65 7.90
N ILE A 43 5.79 10.24 6.72
CA ILE A 43 6.38 9.08 6.01
C ILE A 43 7.81 9.33 5.57
N GLN A 44 8.09 10.44 4.88
CA GLN A 44 9.43 10.71 4.39
C GLN A 44 10.44 10.93 5.53
N PRO A 45 10.17 11.77 6.56
CA PRO A 45 11.15 12.04 7.61
C PRO A 45 11.21 10.99 8.73
N GLU A 46 10.15 10.21 8.99
CA GLU A 46 10.13 9.21 10.08
C GLU A 46 10.34 7.79 9.59
N VAL A 47 10.05 7.49 8.31
CA VAL A 47 10.19 6.14 7.74
C VAL A 47 11.25 6.08 6.66
N ILE A 48 11.06 6.75 5.52
CA ILE A 48 11.91 6.56 4.33
C ILE A 48 13.35 7.03 4.58
N GLY A 49 13.51 8.21 5.18
CA GLY A 49 14.81 8.81 5.48
C GLY A 49 15.61 8.01 6.51
N PRO A 50 15.11 7.83 7.75
CA PRO A 50 15.83 7.13 8.81
C PRO A 50 16.16 5.67 8.48
N GLN A 51 15.31 5.00 7.72
CA GLN A 51 15.53 3.62 7.30
C GLN A 51 16.43 3.49 6.06
N THR A 52 16.94 4.61 5.53
CA THR A 52 17.85 4.66 4.39
C THR A 52 17.33 3.87 3.18
N CYS A 53 16.03 3.98 2.87
CA CYS A 53 15.43 3.16 1.81
C CYS A 53 16.09 3.41 0.45
N ALA A 54 16.46 4.66 0.12
CA ALA A 54 17.12 4.99 -1.14
C ALA A 54 18.59 4.51 -1.15
N SER A 55 19.36 4.84 -0.12
CA SER A 55 20.82 4.61 -0.11
C SER A 55 21.23 3.24 0.41
N GLY A 56 20.45 2.61 1.28
CA GLY A 56 20.83 1.42 2.05
C GLY A 56 21.62 1.75 3.32
N ALA A 57 21.59 0.81 4.26
CA ALA A 57 22.32 0.91 5.52
C ALA A 57 23.81 0.57 5.35
N ALA A 58 24.62 0.91 6.35
CA ALA A 58 26.04 0.56 6.35
C ALA A 58 26.24 -0.97 6.23
N GLY A 59 27.09 -1.38 5.30
CA GLY A 59 27.33 -2.80 5.00
C GLY A 59 26.46 -3.34 3.86
N ASP A 60 25.44 -2.61 3.42
CA ASP A 60 24.79 -2.91 2.14
C ASP A 60 25.72 -2.55 0.98
N GLY A 61 25.45 -3.14 -0.18
CA GLY A 61 26.11 -2.71 -1.41
C GLY A 61 25.73 -1.29 -1.87
N GLY A 62 24.88 -0.57 -1.13
CA GLY A 62 24.42 0.78 -1.40
C GLY A 62 23.42 0.88 -2.55
N ALA A 63 22.81 2.07 -2.69
CA ALA A 63 21.92 2.47 -3.77
C ALA A 63 20.70 1.55 -3.97
N CYS A 64 20.11 1.07 -2.87
CA CYS A 64 18.99 0.13 -2.86
C CYS A 64 17.83 0.60 -3.75
N HIS A 65 17.21 1.73 -3.41
CA HIS A 65 16.14 2.33 -4.23
C HIS A 65 16.61 3.54 -5.04
N SER A 66 17.84 4.03 -4.89
CA SER A 66 18.36 5.06 -5.80
C SER A 66 18.88 4.49 -7.13
N ASN A 67 19.34 3.23 -7.18
CA ASN A 67 19.84 2.64 -8.43
C ASN A 67 19.41 1.19 -8.74
N ARG A 68 19.14 0.35 -7.73
CA ARG A 68 19.08 -1.11 -7.91
C ARG A 68 17.67 -1.70 -8.01
N SER A 69 16.64 -0.87 -7.92
CA SER A 69 15.25 -1.32 -7.93
C SER A 69 14.43 -0.61 -9.01
N ALA A 70 13.21 -1.09 -9.26
CA ALA A 70 12.24 -0.39 -10.10
C ALA A 70 11.68 0.87 -9.42
N LEU A 71 11.47 0.83 -8.09
CA LEU A 71 11.17 2.01 -7.29
C LEU A 71 12.43 2.89 -7.21
N ARG A 72 12.31 4.14 -7.66
CA ARG A 72 13.41 5.11 -7.74
C ARG A 72 13.21 6.22 -6.73
N LEU A 73 13.91 6.12 -5.60
CA LEU A 73 13.92 7.15 -4.55
C LEU A 73 15.16 8.04 -4.71
N ASP A 74 14.97 9.33 -4.48
CA ASP A 74 16.03 10.32 -4.35
C ASP A 74 16.74 10.17 -2.98
N PRO A 75 18.03 9.80 -2.96
CA PRO A 75 18.78 9.65 -1.72
C PRO A 75 19.07 10.98 -1.02
N VAL A 76 18.96 12.12 -1.71
CA VAL A 76 19.15 13.43 -1.07
C VAL A 76 18.06 13.66 -0.01
N ALA A 77 16.84 13.17 -0.25
CA ALA A 77 15.71 13.26 0.68
C ALA A 77 15.98 12.65 2.07
N GLU A 78 16.92 11.71 2.19
CA GLU A 78 17.27 11.07 3.46
C GLU A 78 18.08 11.99 4.39
N THR A 79 18.64 13.07 3.84
CA THR A 79 19.51 14.03 4.57
C THR A 79 18.92 15.44 4.62
N VAL A 80 17.88 15.71 3.83
CA VAL A 80 17.16 16.98 3.88
C VAL A 80 16.38 17.07 5.20
N PRO A 81 16.50 18.18 5.95
CA PRO A 81 15.75 18.37 7.17
C PRO A 81 14.24 18.24 6.92
N ALA A 82 13.54 17.65 7.89
CA ALA A 82 12.08 17.59 7.86
C ALA A 82 11.49 19.01 7.74
N PRO A 83 10.45 19.20 6.91
CA PRO A 83 9.77 20.49 6.83
C PRO A 83 9.03 20.81 8.13
N ALA A 84 8.60 22.07 8.27
CA ALA A 84 7.76 22.45 9.39
C ALA A 84 6.33 21.92 9.18
N CYS A 85 5.72 21.39 10.24
CA CYS A 85 4.35 20.87 10.23
C CYS A 85 3.57 21.32 11.47
N ASP A 86 2.26 21.52 11.33
CA ASP A 86 1.31 21.67 12.44
C ASP A 86 0.48 20.38 12.55
N GLY A 87 0.91 19.49 13.45
CA GLY A 87 0.45 18.10 13.42
C GLY A 87 0.92 17.41 12.13
N ASP A 88 -0.03 16.81 11.40
CA ASP A 88 0.24 16.13 10.12
C ASP A 88 0.09 17.06 8.90
N VAL A 89 -0.12 18.38 9.11
CA VAL A 89 -0.32 19.36 8.03
C VAL A 89 0.98 20.10 7.74
N LEU A 90 1.37 20.13 6.46
CA LEU A 90 2.59 20.80 6.01
C LEU A 90 2.46 22.33 6.12
N LEU A 91 3.46 22.98 6.70
CA LEU A 91 3.57 24.44 6.73
C LEU A 91 4.53 24.91 5.62
N GLY A 92 3.96 25.49 4.56
CA GLY A 92 4.71 26.09 3.46
C GLY A 92 4.88 25.14 2.28
N THR A 93 6.07 25.14 1.66
CA THR A 93 6.35 24.36 0.44
C THR A 93 7.15 23.11 0.80
N PRO A 94 6.79 21.93 0.25
CA PRO A 94 7.55 20.71 0.52
C PRO A 94 8.96 20.82 -0.08
N PRO A 95 9.96 20.13 0.52
CA PRO A 95 11.25 19.99 -0.13
C PRO A 95 11.10 19.25 -1.46
N PRO A 96 11.76 19.69 -2.55
CA PRO A 96 11.58 19.09 -3.87
C PRO A 96 12.07 17.64 -3.94
N GLU A 97 13.01 17.24 -3.07
CA GLU A 97 13.43 15.84 -2.90
C GLU A 97 12.30 14.97 -2.36
N TYR A 98 11.47 15.52 -1.46
CA TYR A 98 10.34 14.81 -0.87
C TYR A 98 9.24 14.65 -1.92
N GLU A 99 8.95 15.69 -2.72
CA GLU A 99 8.00 15.61 -3.85
C GLU A 99 8.38 14.50 -4.83
N ARG A 100 9.67 14.41 -5.19
CA ARG A 100 10.18 13.34 -6.08
C ARG A 100 9.96 11.94 -5.50
N ASN A 101 10.15 11.77 -4.20
CA ASN A 101 9.92 10.48 -3.53
C ASN A 101 8.43 10.13 -3.44
N LEU A 102 7.56 11.10 -3.16
CA LEU A 102 6.11 10.90 -3.18
C LEU A 102 5.66 10.40 -4.55
N GLU A 103 6.09 11.07 -5.61
CA GLU A 103 5.74 10.70 -6.98
C GLU A 103 6.24 9.29 -7.33
N ALA A 104 7.45 8.92 -6.91
CA ALA A 104 7.96 7.57 -7.10
C ALA A 104 7.13 6.50 -6.36
N LEU A 105 6.66 6.82 -5.15
CA LEU A 105 5.88 5.90 -4.33
C LEU A 105 4.45 5.70 -4.83
N ARG A 106 3.83 6.74 -5.40
CA ARG A 106 2.46 6.68 -5.96
C ARG A 106 2.22 5.49 -6.89
N PHE A 107 3.22 5.11 -7.67
CA PHE A 107 3.13 3.97 -8.60
C PHE A 107 3.25 2.59 -7.93
N THR A 108 3.63 2.55 -6.66
CA THR A 108 3.89 1.31 -5.92
C THR A 108 2.86 1.06 -4.82
N VAL A 109 2.29 2.11 -4.22
CA VAL A 109 1.35 1.98 -3.10
C VAL A 109 0.00 1.46 -3.59
N GLN A 110 -0.62 0.59 -2.79
CA GLN A 110 -1.98 0.12 -2.99
C GLN A 110 -2.87 0.54 -1.82
N SER A 111 -4.18 0.63 -2.07
CA SER A 111 -5.18 1.10 -1.10
C SER A 111 -5.44 0.14 0.06
N ASP A 112 -5.07 -1.14 -0.07
CA ASP A 112 -5.04 -2.10 1.04
C ASP A 112 -3.59 -2.28 1.52
N PRO A 113 -3.26 -1.95 2.79
CA PRO A 113 -1.93 -2.19 3.35
C PRO A 113 -1.49 -3.66 3.21
N LEU A 114 -2.41 -4.61 3.35
CA LEU A 114 -2.09 -6.03 3.29
C LEU A 114 -1.75 -6.53 1.89
N SER A 115 -2.06 -5.74 0.85
CA SER A 115 -1.64 -6.00 -0.54
C SER A 115 -0.54 -5.03 -1.02
N SER A 116 -0.36 -3.89 -0.35
CA SER A 116 0.61 -2.85 -0.71
C SER A 116 2.07 -3.30 -0.59
N PRO A 117 2.86 -3.30 -1.67
CA PRO A 117 4.29 -3.60 -1.63
C PRO A 117 5.07 -2.70 -0.68
N LEU A 118 4.63 -1.44 -0.49
CA LEU A 118 5.27 -0.50 0.44
C LEU A 118 5.20 -0.98 1.89
N TYR A 119 4.12 -1.67 2.27
CA TYR A 119 3.96 -2.24 3.61
C TYR A 119 4.61 -3.62 3.70
N ARG A 120 4.29 -4.52 2.76
CA ARG A 120 4.68 -5.93 2.90
C ARG A 120 6.18 -6.20 2.77
N ARG A 121 6.88 -5.51 1.86
CA ARG A 121 8.27 -5.84 1.51
C ARG A 121 9.27 -5.45 2.60
N PRO A 122 9.20 -4.24 3.19
CA PRO A 122 10.08 -3.88 4.31
C PRO A 122 9.90 -4.79 5.53
N LEU A 123 8.70 -5.39 5.71
CA LEU A 123 8.37 -6.31 6.80
C LEU A 123 8.73 -7.78 6.52
N ALA A 124 9.37 -8.09 5.38
CA ALA A 124 9.62 -9.45 4.92
C ALA A 124 8.37 -10.34 4.76
N LEU A 125 7.21 -9.72 4.54
CA LEU A 125 5.95 -10.40 4.18
C LEU A 125 5.83 -10.65 2.66
N ASP A 126 6.72 -10.07 1.87
CA ASP A 126 6.92 -10.30 0.43
C ASP A 126 8.41 -10.19 0.08
N SER A 127 8.79 -10.53 -1.16
CA SER A 127 10.18 -10.53 -1.63
C SER A 127 10.84 -9.15 -1.49
N HIS A 128 11.79 -9.07 -0.55
CA HIS A 128 12.72 -7.97 -0.38
C HIS A 128 14.09 -8.52 0.05
N PRO A 129 15.23 -7.92 -0.33
CA PRO A 129 16.55 -8.45 0.03
C PRO A 129 16.83 -8.53 1.54
N ARG A 130 16.03 -7.85 2.37
CA ARG A 130 16.14 -7.83 3.84
C ARG A 130 14.85 -7.36 4.49
N MET A 131 14.67 -7.67 5.76
CA MET A 131 13.73 -6.95 6.62
C MET A 131 14.32 -5.58 6.99
N ILE A 132 13.49 -4.54 7.02
CA ILE A 132 13.87 -3.18 7.41
C ILE A 132 13.40 -2.88 8.83
N PHE A 133 12.14 -3.19 9.14
CA PHE A 133 11.55 -3.05 10.47
C PHE A 133 10.52 -4.16 10.72
N ASP A 134 10.17 -4.36 11.99
CA ASP A 134 9.17 -5.35 12.43
C ASP A 134 7.74 -4.84 12.19
N GLU A 135 6.76 -5.76 12.06
CA GLU A 135 5.35 -5.40 11.82
C GLU A 135 4.73 -4.59 12.97
N SER A 136 5.25 -4.74 14.20
CA SER A 136 4.80 -4.00 15.38
C SER A 136 5.54 -2.66 15.58
N SER A 137 6.31 -2.20 14.60
CA SER A 137 7.09 -0.97 14.73
C SER A 137 6.25 0.28 14.41
N PRO A 138 6.62 1.45 14.96
CA PRO A 138 5.97 2.71 14.61
C PRO A 138 5.97 3.01 13.09
N GLU A 139 7.02 2.60 12.37
CA GLU A 139 7.11 2.77 10.92
C GLU A 139 6.03 1.98 10.17
N ALA A 140 5.76 0.74 10.60
CA ALA A 140 4.71 -0.09 10.05
C ALA A 140 3.33 0.56 10.26
N ASP A 141 3.08 1.06 11.48
CA ASP A 141 1.84 1.76 11.84
C ASP A 141 1.63 3.03 10.99
N LEU A 142 2.69 3.83 10.77
CA LEU A 142 2.62 5.04 9.95
C LEU A 142 2.28 4.73 8.48
N ILE A 143 2.87 3.67 7.90
CA ILE A 143 2.55 3.27 6.52
C ILE A 143 1.07 2.83 6.43
N VAL A 144 0.57 2.06 7.40
CA VAL A 144 -0.84 1.65 7.45
C VAL A 144 -1.73 2.88 7.56
N GLN A 145 -1.41 3.80 8.47
CA GLN A 145 -2.18 5.02 8.65
C GLN A 145 -2.26 5.81 7.34
N TRP A 146 -1.12 6.05 6.68
CA TRP A 146 -1.06 6.82 5.45
C TRP A 146 -1.86 6.19 4.29
N ILE A 147 -1.77 4.87 4.14
CA ILE A 147 -2.52 4.15 3.11
C ILE A 147 -4.02 4.25 3.37
N LEU A 148 -4.45 4.15 4.63
CA LEU A 148 -5.86 4.13 5.00
C LEU A 148 -6.48 5.53 5.08
N THR A 149 -5.72 6.58 5.42
CA THR A 149 -6.21 7.97 5.40
C THR A 149 -6.35 8.49 3.97
N GLY A 150 -5.58 7.96 3.02
CA GLY A 150 -5.71 8.31 1.60
C GLY A 150 -6.91 7.68 0.85
N GLY A 151 -7.82 7.03 1.59
CA GLY A 151 -8.99 6.33 1.04
C GLY A 151 -10.34 6.93 1.43
N SER A 152 -10.36 8.09 2.10
CA SER A 152 -11.59 8.74 2.62
C SER A 152 -11.96 10.02 1.91
#